data_AF-A0A9F7TS92-F1
#
_entry.id   AF-A0A9F7TS92-F1
#
_cell.length_a   1.000
_cell.length_b   1.000
_cell.length_c   1.000
_cell.angle_alpha   90.00
_cell.angle_beta   90.00
_cell.angle_gamma   90.00
#
_symmetry.space_group_name_H-M   'P 1'
#
loop_
_entity.id
_entity.type
_entity.pdbx_description
1 polymer ?
#
loop_
_entity_poly.entity_id
_entity_poly.type
_entity_poly.pdbx_seq_one_letter_code
_entity_poly.pdbx_strand_id
1 'polypeptide(L)'
;MGRKQLDLLCSPFISLLDNYESDTGVPEVVTPEEEVENHRFLDSIMKTPVMKIVHKYLVEKNLSPLDTSAFKEQLHRIWFELYARRGSSKPDSSGFEHVFVGETRGGHTVIGFHNWIQLYLQEKLGHIDYKGYSVEANSPEPDENKHLLALQFSWKNGIKPKGSIFIGVSPEFEFALYTLCFITSPNERVKVSFSLYDVEIVCHHYNQKHIGTTYPVLIRYQDVQIFMISLRTSTSRYYESQITPVPRIDVRLLLCN
;
A
#
# COMPACT_ATOMS: atom_id res chain seq x y z
N MET A 1 -16.75 -3.93 8.75
CA MET A 1 -15.79 -4.63 9.65
C MET A 1 -15.96 -4.24 11.13
N GLY A 2 -16.01 -5.19 12.09
CA GLY A 2 -16.22 -4.88 13.53
C GLY A 2 -14.91 -4.60 14.29
N ARG A 3 -14.93 -3.77 15.35
CA ARG A 3 -13.74 -3.33 16.12
C ARG A 3 -12.79 -4.48 16.51
N LYS A 4 -13.33 -5.61 16.97
CA LYS A 4 -12.53 -6.80 17.35
C LYS A 4 -11.73 -7.42 16.20
N GLN A 5 -12.23 -7.34 14.96
CA GLN A 5 -11.55 -7.85 13.77
C GLN A 5 -10.38 -6.93 13.38
N LEU A 6 -10.55 -5.62 13.55
CA LEU A 6 -9.50 -4.64 13.31
C LEU A 6 -8.36 -4.81 14.32
N ASP A 7 -8.67 -5.03 15.60
CA ASP A 7 -7.66 -5.28 16.65
C ASP A 7 -6.81 -6.53 16.37
N LEU A 8 -7.42 -7.61 15.85
CA LEU A 8 -6.76 -8.87 15.53
C LEU A 8 -5.77 -8.78 14.34
N LEU A 9 -5.94 -7.79 13.46
CA LEU A 9 -5.08 -7.59 12.29
C LEU A 9 -4.07 -6.48 12.51
N CYS A 10 -4.46 -5.44 13.25
CA CYS A 10 -3.56 -4.37 13.66
C CYS A 10 -2.47 -4.87 14.60
N SER A 11 -2.75 -5.80 15.53
CA SER A 11 -1.71 -6.26 16.46
C SER A 11 -0.53 -6.96 15.76
N PRO A 12 -0.72 -7.99 14.91
CA PRO A 12 0.39 -8.60 14.18
C PRO A 12 1.10 -7.63 13.24
N PHE A 13 0.39 -6.67 12.65
CA PHE A 13 1.00 -5.65 11.80
C PHE A 13 1.86 -4.65 12.58
N ILE A 14 1.38 -4.20 13.75
CA ILE A 14 2.12 -3.29 14.63
C ILE A 14 3.38 -3.98 15.15
N SER A 15 3.31 -5.27 15.50
CA SER A 15 4.48 -6.09 15.85
C SER A 15 5.46 -6.32 14.71
N LEU A 16 5.12 -5.97 13.47
CA LEU A 16 6.13 -5.90 12.42
C LEU A 16 6.76 -4.52 12.39
N LEU A 17 6.01 -3.45 12.63
CA LEU A 17 6.51 -2.08 12.54
C LEU A 17 7.53 -1.72 13.64
N ASP A 18 7.47 -2.37 14.80
CA ASP A 18 8.36 -2.13 15.94
C ASP A 18 9.72 -2.82 15.85
N ASN A 19 9.86 -3.84 15.00
CA ASN A 19 11.14 -4.53 14.76
C ASN A 19 12.14 -3.68 13.98
N TYR A 20 11.68 -2.68 13.23
CA TYR A 20 12.52 -2.00 12.25
C TYR A 20 13.09 -0.66 12.77
N GLU A 21 14.41 -0.52 12.62
CA GLU A 21 15.12 0.73 12.87
C GLU A 21 15.12 1.60 11.60
N SER A 22 14.80 2.89 11.73
CA SER A 22 14.64 3.78 10.55
C SER A 22 15.96 4.17 9.86
N ASP A 23 17.09 3.84 10.47
CA ASP A 23 18.42 4.24 10.03
C ASP A 23 18.96 3.26 8.99
N THR A 24 19.21 3.78 7.78
CA THR A 24 19.63 2.95 6.64
C THR A 24 21.12 2.61 6.69
N GLY A 25 21.49 1.43 6.19
CA GLY A 25 22.90 1.05 5.93
C GLY A 25 23.58 0.21 7.03
N VAL A 26 22.84 -0.25 8.03
CA VAL A 26 23.28 -1.31 8.94
C VAL A 26 22.73 -2.64 8.42
N PRO A 27 23.55 -3.70 8.24
CA PRO A 27 23.02 -5.00 7.87
C PRO A 27 22.01 -5.49 8.91
N GLU A 28 20.79 -5.74 8.45
CA GLU A 28 19.75 -6.31 9.28
C GLU A 28 19.96 -7.81 9.44
N VAL A 29 19.69 -8.33 10.63
CA VAL A 29 19.73 -9.76 10.93
C VAL A 29 18.33 -10.15 11.36
N VAL A 30 17.60 -10.83 10.48
CA VAL A 30 16.28 -11.38 10.82
C VAL A 30 16.45 -12.41 11.92
N THR A 31 15.87 -12.11 13.07
CA THR A 31 15.80 -12.98 14.24
C THR A 31 14.76 -14.07 14.03
N PRO A 32 14.89 -15.23 14.72
CA PRO A 32 13.85 -16.26 14.72
C PRO A 32 12.47 -15.72 15.16
N GLU A 33 12.47 -14.74 16.06
CA GLU A 33 11.26 -14.07 16.55
C GLU A 33 10.58 -13.24 15.45
N GLU A 34 11.33 -12.41 14.72
CA GLU A 34 10.83 -11.64 13.57
C GLU A 34 10.26 -12.56 12.49
N GLU A 35 10.92 -13.69 12.23
CA GLU A 35 10.42 -14.67 11.25
C GLU A 35 9.08 -15.28 11.69
N VAL A 36 8.91 -15.55 12.98
CA VAL A 36 7.62 -16.01 13.54
C VAL A 36 6.55 -14.93 13.40
N GLU A 37 6.90 -13.65 13.54
CA GLU A 37 5.98 -12.53 13.39
C GLU A 37 5.55 -12.32 11.94
N ASN A 38 6.48 -12.43 10.98
CA ASN A 38 6.19 -12.45 9.55
C ASN A 38 5.13 -13.52 9.22
N HIS A 39 5.35 -14.74 9.71
CA HIS A 39 4.44 -15.87 9.50
C HIS A 39 3.08 -15.64 10.17
N ARG A 40 3.06 -15.08 11.38
CA ARG A 40 1.82 -14.78 12.13
C ARG A 40 0.99 -13.71 11.43
N PHE A 41 1.62 -12.67 10.89
CA PHE A 41 0.94 -11.65 10.11
C PHE A 41 0.32 -12.25 8.85
N LEU A 42 1.11 -13.01 8.07
CA LEU A 42 0.63 -13.70 6.87
C LEU A 42 -0.55 -14.64 7.19
N ASP A 43 -0.47 -15.44 8.26
CA ASP A 43 -1.57 -16.31 8.70
C ASP A 43 -2.84 -15.54 9.07
N SER A 44 -2.68 -14.33 9.59
CA SER A 44 -3.81 -13.48 10.01
C SER A 44 -4.50 -12.88 8.78
N ILE A 45 -3.75 -12.28 7.87
CA ILE A 45 -4.32 -11.66 6.66
C ILE A 45 -4.92 -12.69 5.71
N MET A 46 -4.34 -13.89 5.59
CA MET A 46 -4.85 -14.95 4.69
C MET A 46 -6.24 -15.47 5.07
N LYS A 47 -6.67 -15.26 6.33
CA LYS A 47 -8.02 -15.63 6.79
C LYS A 47 -9.08 -14.63 6.32
N THR A 48 -8.68 -13.41 5.95
CA THR A 48 -9.58 -12.31 5.62
C THR A 48 -10.28 -12.52 4.26
N PRO A 49 -11.49 -11.96 4.06
CA PRO A 49 -12.14 -11.95 2.76
C PRO A 49 -11.30 -11.26 1.68
N VAL A 50 -10.62 -10.17 2.03
CA VAL A 50 -9.80 -9.36 1.10
C VAL A 50 -8.70 -10.21 0.46
N MET A 51 -7.88 -10.89 1.27
CA MET A 51 -6.80 -11.74 0.76
C MET A 51 -7.32 -12.96 0.00
N LYS A 52 -8.46 -13.54 0.42
CA LYS A 52 -9.09 -14.65 -0.31
C LYS A 52 -9.54 -14.23 -1.72
N ILE A 53 -10.04 -13.00 -1.86
CA ILE A 53 -10.45 -12.47 -3.17
C ILE A 53 -9.23 -12.24 -4.07
N VAL A 54 -8.15 -11.65 -3.55
CA VAL A 54 -6.90 -11.47 -4.31
C VAL A 54 -6.29 -12.80 -4.72
N HIS A 55 -6.19 -13.75 -3.78
CA HIS A 55 -5.65 -15.08 -4.07
C HIS A 55 -6.45 -15.77 -5.17
N LYS A 56 -7.79 -15.78 -5.06
CA LYS A 56 -8.68 -16.32 -6.09
C LYS A 56 -8.46 -15.65 -7.45
N TYR A 57 -8.41 -14.32 -7.50
CA TYR A 57 -8.18 -13.58 -8.73
C TYR A 57 -6.84 -13.94 -9.39
N LEU A 58 -5.75 -13.96 -8.61
CA LEU A 58 -4.41 -14.28 -9.11
C LEU A 58 -4.31 -15.72 -9.61
N VAL A 59 -4.98 -16.67 -8.94
CA VAL A 59 -5.09 -18.06 -9.39
C VAL A 59 -5.85 -18.16 -10.72
N GLU A 60 -7.00 -17.49 -10.85
CA GLU A 60 -7.78 -17.45 -12.10
C GLU A 60 -7.00 -16.85 -13.27
N LYS A 61 -6.04 -15.96 -12.98
CA LYS A 61 -5.11 -15.38 -13.97
C LYS A 61 -3.85 -16.20 -14.20
N ASN A 62 -3.67 -17.34 -13.52
CA ASN A 62 -2.46 -18.17 -13.54
C ASN A 62 -1.19 -17.41 -13.10
N LEU A 63 -1.35 -16.44 -12.18
CA LEU A 63 -0.26 -15.60 -11.65
C LEU A 63 0.21 -16.04 -10.26
N SER A 64 -0.57 -16.88 -9.58
CA SER A 64 -0.25 -17.40 -8.25
C SER A 64 -0.64 -18.88 -8.10
N PRO A 65 0.01 -19.63 -7.19
CA PRO A 65 -0.34 -21.01 -6.88
C PRO A 65 -1.77 -21.14 -6.32
N LEU A 66 -2.46 -22.23 -6.67
CA LEU A 66 -3.77 -22.57 -6.10
C LEU A 66 -3.66 -22.91 -4.60
N ASP A 67 -2.58 -23.60 -4.20
CA ASP A 67 -2.36 -23.97 -2.81
C ASP A 67 -2.11 -22.74 -1.94
N THR A 68 -2.81 -22.67 -0.81
CA THR A 68 -2.74 -21.52 0.11
C THR A 68 -1.37 -21.41 0.77
N SER A 69 -0.71 -22.54 1.09
CA SER A 69 0.61 -22.53 1.71
C SER A 69 1.66 -22.05 0.70
N ALA A 70 1.60 -22.53 -0.54
CA ALA A 70 2.46 -22.07 -1.63
C ALA A 70 2.24 -20.58 -1.96
N PHE A 71 1.01 -20.08 -1.87
CA PHE A 71 0.75 -18.66 -2.02
C PHE A 71 1.31 -17.86 -0.84
N LYS A 72 1.21 -18.36 0.40
CA LYS A 72 1.86 -17.74 1.57
C LYS A 72 3.38 -17.64 1.38
N GLU A 73 4.02 -18.68 0.86
CA GLU A 73 5.45 -18.66 0.50
C GLU A 73 5.76 -17.63 -0.59
N GLN A 74 4.89 -17.50 -1.60
CA GLN A 74 5.02 -16.45 -2.62
C GLN A 74 4.97 -15.05 -1.97
N LEU A 75 4.02 -14.81 -1.08
CA LEU A 75 3.90 -13.54 -0.34
C LEU A 75 5.12 -13.30 0.54
N HIS A 76 5.61 -14.34 1.23
CA HIS A 76 6.79 -14.26 2.07
C HIS A 76 8.01 -13.77 1.28
N ARG A 77 8.25 -14.38 0.11
CA ARG A 77 9.34 -13.97 -0.78
C ARG A 77 9.18 -12.55 -1.30
N ILE A 78 7.97 -12.14 -1.69
CA ILE A 78 7.76 -10.78 -2.23
C ILE A 78 8.01 -9.71 -1.17
N TRP A 79 7.57 -9.96 0.07
CA TRP A 79 7.46 -8.93 1.11
C TRP A 79 8.53 -8.99 2.19
N PHE A 80 8.98 -10.17 2.59
CA PHE A 80 9.82 -10.36 3.78
C PHE A 80 11.22 -10.92 3.49
N GLU A 81 11.44 -11.52 2.30
CA GLU A 81 12.79 -11.95 1.91
C GLU A 81 13.72 -10.75 1.77
N LEU A 82 14.81 -10.75 2.56
CA LEU A 82 15.80 -9.69 2.52
C LEU A 82 16.52 -9.65 1.17
N TYR A 83 16.76 -8.44 0.68
CA TYR A 83 17.61 -8.20 -0.47
C TYR A 83 18.64 -7.10 -0.20
N ALA A 84 19.78 -7.19 -0.89
CA ALA A 84 20.80 -6.15 -0.78
C ALA A 84 20.38 -4.93 -1.60
N ARG A 85 20.39 -3.74 -1.00
CA ARG A 85 20.15 -2.49 -1.72
C ARG A 85 21.21 -2.21 -2.78
N ARG A 86 20.89 -1.36 -3.76
CA ARG A 86 21.86 -0.93 -4.79
C ARG A 86 23.06 -0.25 -4.14
N GLY A 87 24.22 -0.91 -4.20
CA GLY A 87 25.48 -0.42 -3.59
C GLY A 87 25.84 -1.08 -2.26
N SER A 88 24.96 -1.93 -1.71
CA SER A 88 25.28 -2.84 -0.62
C SER A 88 25.63 -4.23 -1.16
N SER A 89 26.54 -4.93 -0.48
CA SER A 89 26.86 -6.34 -0.76
C SER A 89 26.10 -7.31 0.13
N LYS A 90 25.39 -6.82 1.15
CA LYS A 90 24.65 -7.65 2.11
C LYS A 90 23.16 -7.31 2.07
N PRO A 91 22.27 -8.32 2.14
CA PRO A 91 20.85 -8.10 2.36
C PRO A 91 20.62 -7.32 3.65
N ASP A 92 19.90 -6.21 3.53
CA ASP A 92 19.69 -5.25 4.62
C ASP A 92 18.31 -4.61 4.57
N SER A 93 17.40 -5.14 3.74
CA SER A 93 16.02 -4.65 3.71
C SER A 93 15.04 -5.60 3.03
N SER A 94 13.78 -5.50 3.43
CA SER A 94 12.63 -6.21 2.84
C SER A 94 11.63 -5.28 2.15
N GLY A 95 10.71 -5.85 1.38
CA GLY A 95 9.62 -5.08 0.77
C GLY A 95 8.65 -4.50 1.80
N PHE A 96 8.45 -5.18 2.92
CA PHE A 96 7.59 -4.72 4.01
C PHE A 96 8.11 -3.40 4.61
N GLU A 97 9.41 -3.32 4.91
CA GLU A 97 10.05 -2.09 5.41
C GLU A 97 9.85 -0.92 4.48
N HIS A 98 10.18 -1.12 3.20
CA HIS A 98 10.15 -0.06 2.21
C HIS A 98 8.75 0.52 1.97
N VAL A 99 7.72 -0.30 2.16
CA VAL A 99 6.32 0.10 1.95
C VAL A 99 5.71 0.67 3.24
N PHE A 100 5.84 -0.04 4.35
CA PHE A 100 5.06 0.22 5.57
C PHE A 100 5.81 0.95 6.68
N VAL A 101 7.13 0.76 6.82
CA VAL A 101 7.93 1.38 7.89
C VAL A 101 8.38 2.78 7.49
N GLY A 102 8.89 2.91 6.26
CA GLY A 102 9.50 4.14 5.76
C GLY A 102 10.92 4.35 6.28
N GLU A 103 11.70 5.16 5.56
CA GLU A 103 13.13 5.29 5.79
C GLU A 103 13.62 6.72 5.63
N THR A 104 14.77 7.04 6.22
CA THR A 104 15.44 8.32 5.97
C THR A 104 16.64 8.13 5.06
N ARG A 105 16.62 8.79 3.90
CA ARG A 105 17.74 8.89 2.98
C ARG A 105 18.64 10.06 3.38
N GLY A 106 19.91 9.74 3.67
CA GLY A 106 20.94 10.74 3.98
C GLY A 106 20.62 11.59 5.21
N GLY A 107 19.85 11.06 6.16
CA GLY A 107 19.50 11.72 7.43
C GLY A 107 18.53 12.91 7.33
N HIS A 108 18.12 13.33 6.12
CA HIS A 108 17.37 14.58 5.93
C HIS A 108 16.09 14.44 5.11
N THR A 109 15.95 13.38 4.31
CA THR A 109 14.76 13.18 3.46
C THR A 109 14.11 11.86 3.80
N VAL A 110 12.84 11.92 4.18
CA VAL A 110 12.03 10.72 4.40
C VAL A 110 11.56 10.20 3.04
N ILE A 111 11.88 8.94 2.76
CA ILE A 111 11.42 8.19 1.58
C ILE A 111 10.54 7.02 2.06
N GLY A 112 9.57 6.63 1.24
CA GLY A 112 8.53 5.72 1.72
C GLY A 112 7.66 6.40 2.79
N PHE A 113 7.21 5.66 3.81
CA PHE A 113 6.34 6.18 4.87
C PHE A 113 4.97 6.65 4.33
N HIS A 114 4.17 5.69 3.87
CA HIS A 114 2.84 5.93 3.31
C HIS A 114 1.74 5.14 4.04
N ASN A 115 2.00 4.65 5.25
CA ASN A 115 1.04 3.90 6.05
C ASN A 115 0.53 4.69 7.26
N TRP A 116 -0.78 4.74 7.45
CA TRP A 116 -1.40 5.58 8.47
C TRP A 116 -1.24 5.03 9.88
N ILE A 117 -1.10 3.71 10.04
CA ILE A 117 -0.85 3.11 11.34
C ILE A 117 0.55 3.50 11.80
N GLN A 118 1.55 3.40 10.90
CA GLN A 118 2.90 3.88 11.19
C GLN A 118 2.92 5.38 11.49
N LEU A 119 2.17 6.19 10.72
CA LEU A 119 2.04 7.63 10.99
C LEU A 119 1.51 7.90 12.40
N TYR A 120 0.44 7.21 12.77
CA TYR A 120 -0.18 7.33 14.09
C TYR A 120 0.74 6.90 15.23
N LEU A 121 1.48 5.79 15.07
CA LEU A 121 2.43 5.33 16.07
C LEU A 121 3.58 6.32 16.26
N GLN A 122 4.15 6.83 15.17
CA GLN A 122 5.25 7.79 15.23
C GLN A 122 4.79 9.16 15.75
N GLU A 123 3.56 9.58 15.45
CA GLU A 123 2.95 10.78 16.03
C GLU A 123 2.78 10.65 17.55
N LYS A 124 2.31 9.50 18.04
CA LYS A 124 2.20 9.22 19.47
C LYS A 124 3.55 9.27 20.20
N LEU A 125 4.63 8.90 19.53
CA LEU A 125 5.99 8.98 20.07
C LEU A 125 6.57 10.41 20.01
N GLY A 126 5.84 11.38 19.43
CA GLY A 126 6.31 12.75 19.24
C GLY A 126 7.33 12.90 18.12
N HIS A 127 7.45 11.91 17.24
CA HIS A 127 8.39 11.93 16.12
C HIS A 127 7.84 12.61 14.86
N ILE A 128 6.53 12.90 14.82
CA ILE A 128 5.86 13.52 13.67
C ILE A 128 5.55 14.99 13.96
N ASP A 129 5.92 15.85 13.03
CA ASP A 129 5.54 17.26 13.00
C ASP A 129 4.72 17.50 11.73
N TYR A 130 3.40 17.51 11.89
CA TYR A 130 2.44 17.64 10.80
C TYR A 130 2.46 19.05 10.20
N LYS A 131 2.64 19.14 8.87
CA LYS A 131 2.76 20.42 8.14
C LYS A 131 1.49 20.80 7.38
N GLY A 132 0.52 19.89 7.27
CA GLY A 132 -0.75 20.14 6.60
C GLY A 132 -1.09 19.09 5.56
N TYR A 133 -2.32 19.20 5.05
CA TYR A 133 -2.83 18.44 3.91
C TYR A 133 -3.02 19.39 2.74
N SER A 134 -3.17 18.83 1.55
CA SER A 134 -3.57 19.63 0.40
C SER A 134 -4.89 19.18 -0.18
N VAL A 135 -5.67 20.19 -0.50
CA VAL A 135 -6.80 20.13 -1.40
C VAL A 135 -6.30 20.78 -2.68
N GLU A 136 -6.26 20.06 -3.80
CA GLU A 136 -6.14 20.77 -5.08
C GLU A 136 -7.38 21.66 -5.25
N ALA A 137 -7.32 22.75 -6.02
CA ALA A 137 -8.43 23.71 -6.11
C ALA A 137 -9.79 23.10 -6.51
N ASN A 138 -9.78 21.91 -7.12
CA ASN A 138 -10.98 21.14 -7.52
C ASN A 138 -11.18 19.85 -6.69
N SER A 139 -10.37 19.61 -5.67
CA SER A 139 -10.59 18.51 -4.74
C SER A 139 -11.64 18.92 -3.70
N PRO A 140 -12.66 18.10 -3.41
CA PRO A 140 -13.49 18.35 -2.24
C PRO A 140 -12.65 18.30 -0.96
N GLU A 141 -12.95 19.18 0.00
CA GLU A 141 -12.32 19.19 1.34
C GLU A 141 -12.34 17.79 1.96
N PRO A 142 -11.25 17.33 2.60
CA PRO A 142 -11.24 16.13 3.45
C PRO A 142 -12.45 16.10 4.37
N ASP A 143 -13.20 14.99 4.35
CA ASP A 143 -14.26 14.71 5.31
C ASP A 143 -14.05 13.32 5.90
N GLU A 144 -14.87 12.96 6.89
CA GLU A 144 -14.78 11.68 7.61
C GLU A 144 -14.90 10.43 6.71
N ASN A 145 -15.38 10.57 5.47
CA ASN A 145 -15.52 9.49 4.50
C ASN A 145 -14.36 9.43 3.50
N LYS A 146 -13.37 10.34 3.60
CA LYS A 146 -12.21 10.38 2.73
C LYS A 146 -11.03 9.61 3.33
N HIS A 147 -10.77 8.44 2.76
CA HIS A 147 -9.75 7.49 3.15
C HIS A 147 -8.43 7.61 2.38
N LEU A 148 -8.22 8.69 1.60
CA LEU A 148 -6.97 8.94 0.88
C LEU A 148 -6.67 10.43 0.88
N LEU A 149 -5.56 10.83 1.52
CA LEU A 149 -5.19 12.24 1.70
C LEU A 149 -3.75 12.48 1.25
N ALA A 150 -3.48 13.67 0.68
CA ALA A 150 -2.12 14.12 0.39
C ALA A 150 -1.58 14.93 1.57
N LEU A 151 -0.68 14.33 2.35
CA LEU A 151 -0.13 14.93 3.58
C LEU A 151 1.33 15.35 3.40
N GLN A 152 1.74 16.36 4.16
CA GLN A 152 3.13 16.72 4.38
C GLN A 152 3.41 16.75 5.88
N PHE A 153 4.54 16.16 6.28
CA PHE A 153 4.99 16.12 7.66
C PHE A 153 6.51 16.05 7.71
N SER A 154 7.08 16.35 8.88
CA SER A 154 8.46 15.97 9.20
C SER A 154 8.43 14.74 10.10
N TRP A 155 9.41 13.85 9.93
CA TRP A 155 9.60 12.68 10.78
C TRP A 155 11.01 12.71 11.33
N LYS A 156 11.15 12.73 12.66
CA LYS A 156 12.40 13.02 13.35
C LYS A 156 13.00 14.33 12.80
N ASN A 157 14.20 14.27 12.21
CA ASN A 157 14.89 15.42 11.62
C ASN A 157 14.72 15.52 10.10
N GLY A 158 13.96 14.62 9.49
CA GLY A 158 13.76 14.55 8.04
C GLY A 158 12.43 15.15 7.59
N ILE A 159 12.43 15.78 6.42
CA ILE A 159 11.18 16.23 5.77
C ILE A 159 10.67 15.10 4.88
N LYS A 160 9.39 14.76 5.02
CA LYS A 160 8.67 13.92 4.06
C LYS A 160 8.05 14.83 2.99
N PRO A 161 8.49 14.71 1.71
CA PRO A 161 7.79 15.38 0.63
C PRO A 161 6.32 14.96 0.60
N LYS A 162 5.48 15.90 0.20
CA LYS A 162 4.05 15.71 0.08
C LYS A 162 3.72 14.44 -0.71
N GLY A 163 2.86 13.59 -0.17
CA GLY A 163 2.46 12.35 -0.82
C GLY A 163 1.11 11.86 -0.32
N SER A 164 0.43 11.05 -1.14
CA SER A 164 -0.86 10.47 -0.75
C SER A 164 -0.65 9.25 0.16
N ILE A 165 -1.58 9.09 1.11
CA ILE A 165 -1.60 8.03 2.12
C ILE A 165 -3.04 7.58 2.33
N PHE A 166 -3.26 6.26 2.40
CA PHE A 166 -4.57 5.74 2.80
C PHE A 166 -4.79 5.98 4.29
N ILE A 167 -6.00 6.36 4.69
CA ILE A 167 -6.37 6.66 6.07
C ILE A 167 -7.52 5.74 6.50
N GLY A 168 -7.33 5.03 7.62
CA GLY A 168 -8.37 4.18 8.23
C GLY A 168 -8.65 2.88 7.47
N VAL A 169 -7.86 2.56 6.46
CA VAL A 169 -7.91 1.26 5.78
C VAL A 169 -7.21 0.19 6.63
N SER A 170 -7.57 -1.07 6.45
CA SER A 170 -6.90 -2.16 7.17
C SER A 170 -5.55 -2.54 6.55
N PRO A 171 -4.59 -3.09 7.32
CA PRO A 171 -3.29 -3.52 6.77
C PRO A 171 -3.42 -4.49 5.59
N GLU A 172 -4.35 -5.44 5.67
CA GLU A 172 -4.57 -6.41 4.60
C GLU A 172 -5.13 -5.75 3.34
N PHE A 173 -5.82 -4.62 3.42
CA PHE A 173 -6.28 -3.91 2.22
C PHE A 173 -5.10 -3.34 1.43
N GLU A 174 -4.21 -2.59 2.09
CA GLU A 174 -3.01 -2.04 1.46
C GLU A 174 -2.10 -3.16 0.94
N PHE A 175 -1.84 -4.17 1.78
CA PHE A 175 -1.01 -5.32 1.43
C PHE A 175 -1.57 -6.08 0.22
N ALA A 176 -2.89 -6.34 0.19
CA ALA A 176 -3.55 -7.04 -0.91
C ALA A 176 -3.51 -6.22 -2.21
N LEU A 177 -3.79 -4.92 -2.15
CA LEU A 177 -3.75 -4.02 -3.30
C LEU A 177 -2.34 -3.95 -3.90
N TYR A 178 -1.33 -3.76 -3.06
CA TYR A 178 0.05 -3.64 -3.49
C TYR A 178 0.60 -4.95 -4.05
N THR A 179 0.26 -6.09 -3.42
CA THR A 179 0.57 -7.43 -3.95
C THR A 179 -0.05 -7.61 -5.34
N LEU A 180 -1.32 -7.25 -5.50
CA LEU A 180 -2.03 -7.37 -6.76
C LEU A 180 -1.38 -6.50 -7.84
N CYS A 181 -1.05 -5.25 -7.55
CA CYS A 181 -0.33 -4.35 -8.46
C CYS A 181 1.05 -4.89 -8.83
N PHE A 182 1.82 -5.39 -7.86
CA PHE A 182 3.15 -5.96 -8.07
C PHE A 182 3.13 -7.16 -9.02
N ILE A 183 2.21 -8.09 -8.81
CA ILE A 183 2.15 -9.34 -9.58
C ILE A 183 1.55 -9.12 -10.98
N THR A 184 0.56 -8.24 -11.13
CA THR A 184 -0.20 -8.10 -12.38
C THR A 184 0.40 -7.11 -13.38
N SER A 185 1.21 -6.15 -12.91
CA SER A 185 1.73 -5.09 -13.78
C SER A 185 3.24 -5.16 -13.93
N PRO A 186 3.76 -5.32 -15.16
CA PRO A 186 5.19 -5.14 -15.44
C PRO A 186 5.60 -3.66 -15.39
N ASN A 187 4.63 -2.74 -15.34
CA ASN A 187 4.87 -1.30 -15.20
C ASN A 187 4.78 -0.90 -13.73
N GLU A 188 5.63 0.02 -13.30
CA GLU A 188 5.66 0.53 -11.93
C GLU A 188 4.47 1.45 -11.57
N ARG A 189 3.52 1.67 -12.49
CA ARG A 189 2.36 2.55 -12.28
C ARG A 189 1.09 1.87 -12.74
N VAL A 190 0.19 1.64 -11.80
CA VAL A 190 -1.09 0.97 -12.01
C VAL A 190 -2.23 1.91 -11.72
N LYS A 191 -3.07 2.18 -12.72
CA LYS A 191 -4.28 2.98 -12.54
C LYS A 191 -5.42 2.12 -12.02
N VAL A 192 -5.99 2.54 -10.90
CA VAL A 192 -7.08 1.88 -10.20
C VAL A 192 -8.16 2.91 -9.87
N SER A 193 -9.41 2.50 -10.04
CA SER A 193 -10.57 3.32 -9.71
C SER A 193 -11.45 2.55 -8.74
N PHE A 194 -11.71 3.13 -7.57
CA PHE A 194 -12.54 2.50 -6.55
C PHE A 194 -13.23 3.55 -5.68
N SER A 195 -14.45 3.25 -5.26
CA SER A 195 -15.29 4.18 -4.50
C SER A 195 -15.34 5.54 -5.19
N LEU A 196 -14.90 6.61 -4.53
CA LEU A 196 -14.80 7.96 -5.07
C LEU A 196 -13.39 8.36 -5.54
N TYR A 197 -12.47 7.41 -5.76
CA TYR A 197 -11.07 7.73 -6.07
C TYR A 197 -10.66 7.20 -7.44
N ASP A 198 -10.05 8.07 -8.25
CA ASP A 198 -9.12 7.67 -9.29
C ASP A 198 -7.70 7.78 -8.71
N VAL A 199 -6.99 6.66 -8.65
CA VAL A 199 -5.70 6.53 -7.98
C VAL A 199 -4.71 5.87 -8.93
N GLU A 200 -3.46 6.32 -8.88
CA GLU A 200 -2.34 5.58 -9.43
C GLU A 200 -1.56 4.94 -8.29
N ILE A 201 -1.41 3.62 -8.30
CA ILE A 201 -0.49 2.94 -7.40
C ILE A 201 0.88 2.94 -8.08
N VAL A 202 1.83 3.66 -7.48
CA VAL A 202 3.24 3.54 -7.83
C VAL A 202 3.77 2.33 -7.07
N CYS A 203 4.30 1.34 -7.79
CA CYS A 203 4.79 0.07 -7.25
C CYS A 203 6.15 -0.21 -7.89
N HIS A 204 7.23 0.02 -7.14
CA HIS A 204 8.57 -0.25 -7.63
C HIS A 204 8.91 -1.74 -7.51
N HIS A 205 9.63 -2.29 -8.49
CA HIS A 205 10.08 -3.69 -8.47
C HIS A 205 11.58 -3.77 -8.23
N TYR A 206 11.99 -4.50 -7.19
CA TYR A 206 13.40 -4.79 -6.95
C TYR A 206 13.78 -6.17 -7.49
N ASN A 207 14.73 -6.22 -8.42
CA ASN A 207 15.16 -7.43 -9.11
C ASN A 207 14.01 -8.28 -9.68
N GLN A 208 12.87 -7.66 -9.99
CA GLN A 208 11.61 -8.29 -10.42
C GLN A 208 11.02 -9.33 -9.45
N LYS A 209 11.60 -9.49 -8.26
CA LYS A 209 11.22 -10.53 -7.29
C LYS A 209 10.61 -9.97 -6.01
N HIS A 210 11.08 -8.79 -5.60
CA HIS A 210 10.67 -8.17 -4.35
C HIS A 210 9.94 -6.88 -4.63
N ILE A 211 8.92 -6.60 -3.84
CA ILE A 211 8.24 -5.31 -3.89
C ILE A 211 9.16 -4.25 -3.27
N GLY A 212 9.32 -3.13 -3.94
CA GLY A 212 10.00 -1.95 -3.42
C GLY A 212 8.99 -0.92 -2.90
N THR A 213 9.43 0.33 -2.77
CA THR A 213 8.55 1.44 -2.36
C THR A 213 7.26 1.44 -3.17
N THR A 214 6.13 1.35 -2.48
CA THR A 214 4.80 1.27 -3.10
C THR A 214 3.85 2.18 -2.35
N TYR A 215 3.12 3.03 -3.07
CA TYR A 215 2.27 4.05 -2.47
C TYR A 215 1.19 4.55 -3.44
N PRO A 216 0.07 5.08 -2.94
CA PRO A 216 -0.95 5.67 -3.78
C PRO A 216 -0.56 7.08 -4.19
N VAL A 217 -1.01 7.48 -5.36
CA VAL A 217 -1.05 8.87 -5.83
C VAL A 217 -2.49 9.16 -6.20
N LEU A 218 -3.13 10.03 -5.42
CA LEU A 218 -4.48 10.50 -5.75
C LEU A 218 -4.42 11.30 -7.06
N ILE A 219 -5.16 10.85 -8.07
CA ILE A 219 -5.30 11.59 -9.33
C ILE A 219 -6.43 12.60 -9.19
N ARG A 220 -7.60 12.14 -8.72
CA ARG A 220 -8.77 12.99 -8.43
C ARG A 220 -9.80 12.22 -7.61
N TYR A 221 -10.71 12.98 -7.01
CA TYR A 221 -11.97 12.44 -6.52
C TYR A 221 -12.97 12.32 -7.68
N GLN A 222 -13.74 11.25 -7.71
CA GLN A 222 -14.82 11.07 -8.68
C GLN A 222 -16.04 11.87 -8.23
N ASP A 223 -16.63 12.64 -9.15
CA ASP A 223 -17.87 13.39 -8.88
C ASP A 223 -19.05 12.43 -8.66
N VAL A 224 -19.50 12.32 -7.41
CA VAL A 224 -20.69 11.52 -7.03
C VAL A 224 -21.94 11.99 -7.79
N GLN A 225 -21.98 13.26 -8.20
CA GLN A 225 -23.09 13.87 -8.94
C GLN A 225 -23.23 13.35 -10.38
N ILE A 226 -22.15 12.92 -11.02
CA ILE A 226 -22.22 12.37 -12.40
C ILE A 226 -22.93 11.01 -12.39
N PHE A 227 -22.80 10.19 -11.35
CA PHE A 227 -23.55 8.93 -11.26
C PHE A 227 -25.05 9.14 -11.04
N MET A 228 -25.46 10.18 -10.30
CA MET A 228 -26.89 10.52 -10.16
C MET A 228 -27.48 11.14 -11.43
N ILE A 229 -26.71 11.91 -12.19
CA ILE A 229 -27.16 12.51 -13.47
C ILE A 229 -27.12 11.47 -14.60
N SER A 230 -26.14 10.56 -14.63
CA SER A 230 -26.02 9.52 -15.66
C SER A 230 -27.10 8.45 -15.59
N LEU A 231 -27.81 8.31 -14.45
CA LEU A 231 -29.03 7.49 -14.36
C LEU A 231 -30.28 8.21 -14.92
N ARG A 232 -30.18 9.47 -15.36
CA ARG A 232 -31.32 10.26 -15.86
C ARG A 232 -31.19 10.83 -17.27
N THR A 233 -30.08 10.68 -17.97
CA THR A 233 -30.02 11.10 -19.38
C THR A 233 -29.22 10.13 -20.24
N SER A 234 -29.94 9.35 -21.03
CA SER A 234 -29.41 8.70 -22.22
C SER A 234 -29.05 9.73 -23.29
N THR A 235 -28.08 9.35 -24.13
CA THR A 235 -27.63 9.96 -25.40
C THR A 235 -26.55 11.06 -25.35
N SER A 236 -25.30 10.68 -25.67
CA SER A 236 -24.64 11.05 -26.95
C SER A 236 -23.10 10.94 -26.89
N ARG A 237 -22.58 10.16 -27.86
CA ARG A 237 -21.28 10.20 -28.59
C ARG A 237 -19.97 10.52 -27.84
N TYR A 238 -19.14 9.49 -27.74
CA TYR A 238 -17.70 9.57 -27.42
C TYR A 238 -16.86 9.82 -28.67
N TYR A 239 -15.87 10.71 -28.56
CA TYR A 239 -14.70 10.78 -29.42
C TYR A 239 -13.63 9.83 -28.85
N GLU A 240 -13.13 8.94 -29.70
CA GLU A 240 -12.12 7.93 -29.38
C GLU A 240 -10.72 8.51 -29.64
N SER A 241 -9.87 8.57 -28.60
CA SER A 241 -8.43 8.77 -28.76
C SER A 241 -7.74 7.47 -28.37
N GLN A 242 -6.96 6.94 -29.32
CA GLN A 242 -6.26 5.67 -29.18
C GLN A 242 -5.12 5.82 -28.17
N ILE A 243 -5.39 5.40 -26.93
CA ILE A 243 -4.37 5.09 -25.92
C ILE A 243 -4.43 3.58 -25.75
N THR A 244 -3.29 2.91 -25.91
CA THR A 244 -3.15 1.48 -25.63
C THR A 244 -3.70 1.16 -24.24
N PRO A 245 -4.56 0.13 -24.07
CA PRO A 245 -5.19 -0.14 -22.79
C PRO A 245 -4.13 -0.61 -21.78
N VAL A 246 -3.80 0.26 -20.83
CA VAL A 246 -3.17 -0.15 -19.57
C VAL A 246 -4.17 -1.07 -18.87
N PRO A 247 -3.79 -2.28 -18.44
CA PRO A 247 -4.71 -3.18 -17.75
C PRO A 247 -5.25 -2.48 -16.50
N ARG A 248 -6.54 -2.11 -16.51
CA ARG A 248 -7.22 -1.62 -15.31
C ARG A 248 -7.47 -2.79 -14.38
N ILE A 249 -6.93 -2.72 -13.18
CA ILE A 249 -7.27 -3.65 -12.10
C ILE A 249 -8.61 -3.20 -11.50
N ASP A 250 -9.62 -4.07 -11.52
CA ASP A 250 -10.89 -3.79 -10.85
C ASP A 250 -10.77 -4.08 -9.35
N VAL A 251 -10.39 -3.04 -8.62
CA VAL A 251 -10.23 -3.04 -7.17
C VAL A 251 -11.55 -3.00 -6.40
N ARG A 252 -12.72 -2.94 -7.07
CA ARG A 252 -14.02 -3.17 -6.41
C ARG A 252 -14.08 -4.55 -5.76
N LEU A 253 -13.26 -5.49 -6.24
CA LEU A 253 -13.05 -6.81 -5.63
C LEU A 253 -12.55 -6.73 -4.18
N LEU A 254 -11.82 -5.68 -3.78
CA LEU A 254 -11.28 -5.53 -2.43
C LEU A 254 -12.28 -4.88 -1.45
N LEU A 255 -13.37 -4.29 -1.95
CA LEU A 255 -14.31 -3.47 -1.16
C LEU A 255 -15.53 -4.25 -0.62
N CYS A 256 -15.47 -5.58 -0.54
CA CYS A 256 -16.59 -6.38 -0.02
C CYS A 256 -16.67 -6.37 1.53
N ASN A 257 -17.51 -5.45 2.05
CA ASN A 257 -18.19 -5.36 3.36
C ASN A 257 -17.41 -4.99 4.64
#